data_AF-A0A6C0IGD7-F1
#
_entry.id   AF-A0A6C0IGD7-F1
#
_cell.length_a   1.000
_cell.length_b   1.000
_cell.length_c   1.000
_cell.angle_alpha   90.00
_cell.angle_beta   90.00
_cell.angle_gamma   90.00
#
_symmetry.space_group_name_H-M   'P 1'
#
loop_
_entity.id
_entity.type
_entity.pdbx_description
1 polymer ?
#
loop_
_entity_poly.entity_id
_entity_poly.type
_entity_poly.pdbx_seq_one_letter_code
_entity_poly.pdbx_strand_id
1 'polypeptide(L)'
;MSKYSYEQLRDFCTEQNITLARDYEKERFHSDLRVECYCSIEGCDVKTSKLLYKLVKDGFIHCKACSYKNRRVKTEETNLMVYGVKNPMQNKQVMEKLEATNLEKYGVRRPAQNEKILEKMRETNLDRYQCENAMQFEQFKKKQQESLFEKYGVTNPQQCEEIRMKTNDTVREKYGVDHISQAHCVQIKKIETCLQNSGFAHPSQIPYVQEKKRETTMRNWGVEYPLQNPQIMAKKNKTTNDRHGVEYPLQNNDIMEKKNQTMRIRHDVVYPQQSSAIQKKTMETNKERYGVDHTFQSEEIKRKRDETMLDKYNTIYALQAPECIQKKKETNLLRYGVPYASMVESVKKKMKDTMMERYGATNPSHVPEFMEKQLKNCWTKKDYVLPSGMIIHLQGYEPFALDDLLYRENVAEKDILSNKKDVPRIFWYDEKGKEHLHYVDFFITSQNRCVEVKSIFTLFADEEIVYKKKTAAEASGLQYDIYVYDGKKQMMVL
;
A
#
# COMPACT_ATOMS: atom_id res chain seq x y z
N MET A 1 -62.06 -58.91 35.16
CA MET A 1 -62.21 -57.45 35.42
C MET A 1 -61.12 -56.73 34.64
N SER A 2 -61.44 -55.67 33.90
CA SER A 2 -60.41 -54.91 33.18
C SER A 2 -59.47 -54.25 34.19
N LYS A 3 -58.16 -54.34 33.95
CA LYS A 3 -57.11 -53.74 34.80
C LYS A 3 -57.13 -52.21 34.80
N TYR A 4 -57.88 -51.61 33.89
CA TYR A 4 -58.00 -50.17 33.71
C TYR A 4 -59.48 -49.78 33.66
N SER A 5 -59.84 -48.68 34.30
CA SER A 5 -61.16 -48.04 34.24
C SER A 5 -61.06 -46.56 33.86
N TYR A 6 -62.19 -45.96 33.49
CA TYR A 6 -62.27 -44.52 33.21
C TYR A 6 -61.92 -43.67 34.43
N GLU A 7 -62.41 -44.03 35.61
CA GLU A 7 -62.08 -43.37 36.89
C GLU A 7 -60.57 -43.38 37.14
N GLN A 8 -59.93 -44.54 36.98
CA GLN A 8 -58.47 -44.67 37.15
C GLN A 8 -57.68 -43.81 36.15
N LEU A 9 -58.14 -43.68 34.90
CA LEU A 9 -57.50 -42.81 33.92
C LEU A 9 -57.67 -41.33 34.30
N ARG A 10 -58.87 -40.93 34.76
CA ARG A 10 -59.16 -39.55 35.17
C ARG A 10 -58.35 -39.12 36.39
N ASP A 11 -58.27 -39.98 37.41
CA ASP A 11 -57.48 -39.74 38.61
C ASP A 11 -55.99 -39.62 38.26
N PHE A 12 -55.46 -40.56 37.48
CA PHE A 12 -54.08 -40.52 37.01
C PHE A 12 -53.76 -39.25 36.20
N CYS A 13 -54.65 -38.86 35.29
CA CYS A 13 -54.48 -37.64 34.51
C CYS A 13 -54.48 -36.39 35.39
N THR A 14 -55.29 -36.36 36.45
CA THR A 14 -55.31 -35.25 37.41
C THR A 14 -54.02 -35.20 38.23
N GLU A 15 -53.55 -36.35 38.73
CA GLU A 15 -52.29 -36.46 39.49
C GLU A 15 -51.05 -36.06 38.68
N GLN A 16 -50.98 -36.48 37.42
CA GLN A 16 -49.83 -36.22 36.54
C GLN A 16 -49.96 -34.92 35.74
N ASN A 17 -51.00 -34.11 36.00
CA ASN A 17 -51.31 -32.87 35.26
C ASN A 17 -51.36 -33.08 33.73
N ILE A 18 -52.07 -34.13 33.29
CA ILE A 18 -52.27 -34.51 31.89
C ILE A 18 -53.70 -34.20 31.46
N THR A 19 -53.85 -33.35 30.46
CA THR A 19 -55.17 -33.00 29.91
C THR A 19 -55.59 -33.98 28.83
N LEU A 20 -56.74 -34.66 29.00
CA LEU A 20 -57.34 -35.51 27.97
C LEU A 20 -57.89 -34.67 26.81
N ALA A 21 -57.69 -35.14 25.57
CA ALA A 21 -58.15 -34.42 24.37
C ALA A 21 -59.59 -34.75 23.95
N ARG A 22 -60.19 -35.76 24.57
CA ARG A 22 -61.60 -36.14 24.44
C ARG A 22 -62.04 -36.92 25.67
N ASP A 23 -63.35 -37.08 25.82
CA ASP A 23 -63.91 -37.93 26.85
C ASP A 23 -63.87 -39.41 26.46
N TYR A 24 -63.66 -40.28 27.46
CA TYR A 24 -63.52 -41.73 27.32
C TYR A 24 -64.55 -42.51 28.15
N GLU A 25 -65.55 -41.85 28.76
CA GLU A 25 -66.54 -42.46 29.65
C GLU A 25 -67.25 -43.68 29.04
N LYS A 26 -67.56 -43.63 27.73
CA LYS A 26 -68.27 -44.69 26.99
C LYS A 26 -67.34 -45.70 26.30
N GLU A 27 -66.03 -45.60 26.48
CA GLU A 27 -65.07 -46.50 25.81
C GLU A 27 -64.76 -47.78 26.62
N ARG A 28 -64.43 -48.85 25.90
CA ARG A 28 -64.01 -50.10 26.52
C ARG A 28 -62.53 -50.04 26.88
N PHE A 29 -62.23 -50.08 28.18
CA PHE A 29 -60.85 -50.01 28.67
C PHE A 29 -60.11 -51.34 28.54
N HIS A 30 -58.95 -51.30 27.88
CA HIS A 30 -57.97 -52.38 27.80
C HIS A 30 -56.54 -51.78 27.72
N SER A 31 -55.50 -52.58 27.95
CA SER A 31 -54.09 -52.13 28.02
C SER A 31 -53.64 -51.33 26.80
N ASP A 32 -54.06 -51.78 25.62
CA ASP A 32 -53.68 -51.19 24.33
C ASP A 32 -54.62 -50.09 23.84
N LEU A 33 -55.52 -49.61 24.71
CA LEU A 33 -56.35 -48.45 24.39
C LEU A 33 -55.44 -47.25 24.10
N ARG A 34 -55.65 -46.58 22.98
CA ARG A 34 -54.89 -45.38 22.61
C ARG A 34 -55.59 -44.15 23.16
N VAL A 35 -54.97 -43.54 24.18
CA VAL A 35 -55.47 -42.33 24.83
C VAL A 35 -54.87 -41.11 24.15
N GLU A 36 -55.72 -40.16 23.77
CA GLU A 36 -55.36 -38.88 23.20
C GLU A 36 -55.32 -37.83 24.31
N CYS A 37 -54.16 -37.21 24.49
CA CYS A 37 -53.94 -36.17 25.50
C CYS A 37 -53.21 -34.99 24.87
N TYR A 38 -53.20 -33.86 25.56
CA TYR A 38 -52.27 -32.78 25.28
C TYR A 38 -50.89 -33.09 25.87
N CYS A 39 -49.86 -32.52 25.25
CA CYS A 39 -48.48 -32.69 25.71
C CYS A 39 -48.32 -32.17 27.14
N SER A 40 -47.75 -32.97 28.04
CA SER A 40 -47.58 -32.62 29.46
C SER A 40 -46.43 -31.65 29.75
N ILE A 41 -45.87 -30.99 28.72
CA ILE A 41 -44.83 -29.97 28.89
C ILE A 41 -45.49 -28.60 28.95
N GLU A 42 -45.14 -27.82 29.95
CA GLU A 42 -45.60 -26.44 30.13
C GLU A 42 -45.38 -25.61 28.85
N GLY A 43 -46.44 -24.94 28.38
CA GLY A 43 -46.42 -24.14 27.16
C GLY A 43 -46.50 -24.93 25.84
N CYS A 44 -46.90 -26.21 25.86
CA CYS A 44 -47.07 -27.03 24.65
C CYS A 44 -48.49 -27.62 24.53
N ASP A 45 -49.32 -27.04 23.66
CA ASP A 45 -50.72 -27.48 23.46
C ASP A 45 -50.90 -28.48 22.31
N VAL A 46 -49.85 -29.24 21.97
CA VAL A 46 -49.90 -30.20 20.86
C VAL A 46 -50.62 -31.48 21.31
N LYS A 47 -51.76 -31.77 20.66
CA LYS A 47 -52.47 -33.04 20.80
C LYS A 47 -51.60 -34.22 20.35
N THR A 48 -51.53 -35.25 21.18
CA THR A 48 -50.76 -36.47 20.90
C THR A 48 -51.48 -37.69 21.47
N SER A 49 -50.98 -38.90 21.19
CA SER A 49 -51.60 -40.12 21.67
C SER A 49 -50.58 -41.16 22.14
N LYS A 50 -50.96 -41.92 23.16
CA LYS A 50 -50.13 -42.96 23.77
C LYS A 50 -51.00 -44.13 24.19
N LEU A 51 -50.43 -45.34 24.17
CA LEU A 51 -51.12 -46.52 24.70
C LEU A 51 -51.31 -46.36 26.21
N LEU A 52 -52.48 -46.72 26.73
CA LEU A 52 -52.86 -46.55 28.13
C LEU A 52 -51.83 -47.17 29.08
N TYR A 53 -51.38 -48.40 28.81
CA TYR A 53 -50.35 -49.02 29.65
C TYR A 53 -49.02 -48.25 29.65
N LYS A 54 -48.63 -47.64 28.51
CA LYS A 54 -47.39 -46.83 28.39
C LYS A 54 -47.56 -45.47 29.04
N LEU A 55 -48.76 -44.90 28.99
CA LEU A 55 -49.08 -43.64 29.65
C LEU A 55 -48.92 -43.81 31.16
N VAL A 56 -49.55 -44.84 31.73
CA VAL A 56 -49.46 -45.18 33.16
C VAL A 56 -48.02 -45.55 33.55
N LYS A 57 -47.31 -46.33 32.72
CA LYS A 57 -45.92 -46.74 33.01
C LYS A 57 -44.95 -45.56 33.03
N ASP A 58 -45.04 -44.68 32.04
CA ASP A 58 -44.04 -43.62 31.87
C ASP A 58 -44.37 -42.40 32.74
N GLY A 59 -45.62 -42.20 33.17
CA GLY A 59 -46.01 -41.07 34.02
C GLY A 59 -46.22 -39.74 33.26
N PHE A 60 -45.88 -39.69 31.97
CA PHE A 60 -45.96 -38.47 31.16
C PHE A 60 -46.32 -38.76 29.70
N ILE A 61 -46.74 -37.73 28.98
CA ILE A 61 -47.01 -37.79 27.55
C ILE A 61 -46.45 -36.57 26.82
N HIS A 62 -45.42 -36.79 26.00
CA HIS A 62 -44.81 -35.72 25.21
C HIS A 62 -45.14 -35.92 23.74
N CYS A 63 -45.44 -34.82 23.03
CA CYS A 63 -45.48 -34.86 21.57
C CYS A 63 -44.09 -35.22 21.00
N LYS A 64 -44.03 -35.61 19.71
CA LYS A 64 -42.79 -36.05 19.05
C LYS A 64 -41.66 -35.00 19.17
N ALA A 65 -41.98 -33.72 19.03
CA ALA A 65 -41.00 -32.63 19.11
C ALA A 65 -40.44 -32.48 20.53
N CYS A 66 -41.30 -32.49 21.54
CA CYS A 66 -40.94 -32.38 22.96
C CYS A 66 -40.15 -33.60 23.45
N SER A 67 -40.55 -34.81 23.03
CA SER A 67 -39.79 -36.04 23.30
C SER A 67 -38.38 -35.99 22.69
N TYR A 68 -38.26 -35.47 21.46
CA TYR A 68 -36.97 -35.31 20.79
C TYR A 68 -36.07 -34.28 21.49
N LYS A 69 -36.62 -33.14 21.92
CA LYS A 69 -35.89 -32.13 22.72
C LYS A 69 -35.37 -32.73 24.02
N ASN A 70 -36.22 -33.41 24.78
CA ASN A 70 -35.85 -34.02 26.07
C ASN A 70 -34.76 -35.09 25.88
N ARG A 71 -34.89 -35.94 24.85
CA ARG A 71 -33.84 -36.92 24.50
C ARG A 71 -32.49 -36.25 24.26
N ARG A 72 -32.45 -35.14 23.53
CA ARG A 72 -31.20 -34.42 23.25
C ARG A 72 -30.56 -33.89 24.53
N VAL A 73 -31.33 -33.29 25.43
CA VAL A 73 -30.83 -32.81 26.73
C VAL A 73 -30.23 -33.95 27.54
N LYS A 74 -30.95 -35.06 27.70
CA LYS A 74 -30.45 -36.24 28.43
C LYS A 74 -29.19 -36.84 27.80
N THR A 75 -29.11 -36.88 26.47
CA THR A 75 -27.90 -37.32 25.77
C THR A 75 -26.72 -36.37 26.02
N GLU A 76 -26.94 -35.06 25.97
CA GLU A 76 -25.89 -34.07 26.29
C GLU A 76 -25.40 -34.21 27.74
N GLU A 77 -26.30 -34.35 28.71
CA GLU A 77 -25.97 -34.57 30.13
C GLU A 77 -25.18 -35.86 30.33
N THR A 78 -25.62 -36.96 29.72
CA THR A 78 -24.93 -38.25 29.80
C THR A 78 -23.55 -38.17 29.15
N ASN A 79 -23.43 -37.51 28.00
CA ASN A 79 -22.14 -37.34 27.33
C ASN A 79 -21.18 -36.46 28.14
N LEU A 80 -21.68 -35.40 28.77
CA LEU A 80 -20.89 -34.57 29.68
C LEU A 80 -20.41 -35.38 30.88
N MET A 81 -21.27 -36.21 31.47
CA MET A 81 -20.91 -37.06 32.61
C MET A 81 -19.83 -38.10 32.24
N VAL A 82 -19.96 -38.75 31.09
CA VAL A 82 -19.08 -39.86 30.69
C VAL A 82 -17.80 -39.39 30.02
N TYR A 83 -17.88 -38.36 29.16
CA TYR A 83 -16.77 -37.93 28.29
C TYR A 83 -16.26 -36.52 28.59
N GLY A 84 -16.90 -35.78 29.50
CA GLY A 84 -16.55 -34.38 29.81
C GLY A 84 -16.93 -33.38 28.72
N VAL A 85 -17.59 -33.83 27.65
CA VAL A 85 -17.95 -33.03 26.47
C VAL A 85 -19.35 -33.36 25.99
N LYS A 86 -20.07 -32.39 25.41
CA LYS A 86 -21.46 -32.60 24.93
C LYS A 86 -21.56 -33.61 23.80
N ASN A 87 -20.51 -33.71 22.98
CA ASN A 87 -20.42 -34.66 21.87
C ASN A 87 -19.18 -35.55 22.07
N PRO A 88 -19.32 -36.88 22.15
CA PRO A 88 -18.19 -37.81 22.34
C PRO A 88 -17.08 -37.63 21.30
N MET A 89 -17.40 -37.19 20.08
CA MET A 89 -16.40 -36.92 19.04
C MET A 89 -15.48 -35.72 19.35
N GLN A 90 -15.81 -34.89 20.33
CA GLN A 90 -14.92 -33.82 20.82
C GLN A 90 -13.91 -34.34 21.85
N ASN A 91 -14.15 -35.53 22.42
CA ASN A 91 -13.23 -36.13 23.37
C ASN A 91 -12.01 -36.69 22.63
N LYS A 92 -10.83 -36.25 23.04
CA LYS A 92 -9.56 -36.61 22.39
C LYS A 92 -9.30 -38.12 22.38
N GLN A 93 -9.60 -38.82 23.48
CA GLN A 93 -9.36 -40.27 23.60
C GLN A 93 -10.29 -41.07 22.67
N VAL A 94 -11.54 -40.62 22.52
CA VAL A 94 -12.48 -41.22 21.56
C VAL A 94 -11.99 -41.03 20.12
N MET A 95 -11.50 -39.83 19.80
CA MET A 95 -10.91 -39.53 18.48
C MET A 95 -9.67 -40.37 18.18
N GLU A 96 -8.76 -40.52 19.15
CA GLU A 96 -7.54 -41.32 18.99
C GLU A 96 -7.86 -42.81 18.78
N LYS A 97 -8.81 -43.38 19.54
CA LYS A 97 -9.27 -44.75 19.34
C LYS A 97 -9.87 -44.96 17.94
N LEU A 98 -10.69 -44.02 17.48
CA LEU A 98 -11.28 -44.08 16.14
C LEU A 98 -10.21 -44.00 15.04
N GLU A 99 -9.19 -43.16 15.20
CA GLU A 99 -8.06 -43.07 14.26
C GLU A 99 -7.24 -44.35 14.23
N ALA A 100 -6.96 -44.96 15.39
CA ALA A 100 -6.24 -46.22 15.47
C ALA A 100 -7.00 -47.34 14.73
N THR A 101 -8.31 -47.48 14.97
CA THR A 101 -9.14 -48.47 14.28
C THR A 101 -9.21 -48.24 12.77
N ASN A 102 -9.28 -46.98 12.32
CA ASN A 102 -9.28 -46.68 10.89
C ASN A 102 -7.93 -46.95 10.22
N LEU A 103 -6.82 -46.66 10.92
CA LEU A 103 -5.48 -47.00 10.45
C LEU A 103 -5.31 -48.51 10.32
N GLU A 104 -5.78 -49.28 11.30
CA GLU A 104 -5.73 -50.75 11.27
C GLU A 104 -6.55 -51.31 10.09
N LYS A 105 -7.78 -50.83 9.90
CA LYS A 105 -8.70 -51.38 8.88
C LYS A 105 -8.42 -50.87 7.46
N TYR A 106 -7.98 -49.63 7.32
CA TYR A 106 -7.94 -48.92 6.03
C TYR A 106 -6.59 -48.31 5.70
N GLY A 107 -5.58 -48.39 6.58
CA GLY A 107 -4.26 -47.80 6.39
C GLY A 107 -4.23 -46.27 6.46
N VAL A 108 -5.37 -45.62 6.70
CA VAL A 108 -5.53 -44.16 6.72
C VAL A 108 -6.37 -43.73 7.92
N ARG A 109 -6.12 -42.52 8.45
CA ARG A 109 -6.81 -42.01 9.66
C ARG A 109 -8.30 -41.74 9.42
N ARG A 110 -8.65 -41.36 8.20
CA ARG A 110 -10.03 -41.10 7.77
C ARG A 110 -10.36 -42.03 6.60
N PRO A 111 -11.44 -42.82 6.65
CA PRO A 111 -11.77 -43.77 5.58
C PRO A 111 -11.88 -43.12 4.20
N ALA A 112 -12.35 -41.88 4.12
CA ALA A 112 -12.44 -41.12 2.87
C ALA A 112 -11.08 -40.71 2.27
N GLN A 113 -9.96 -40.96 2.93
CA GLN A 113 -8.62 -40.81 2.35
C GLN A 113 -8.15 -42.08 1.61
N ASN A 114 -8.82 -43.22 1.83
CA ASN A 114 -8.47 -44.46 1.18
C ASN A 114 -8.99 -44.44 -0.26
N GLU A 115 -8.09 -44.61 -1.23
CA GLU A 115 -8.42 -44.54 -2.65
C GLU A 115 -9.47 -45.57 -3.08
N LYS A 116 -9.45 -46.80 -2.52
CA LYS A 116 -10.46 -47.84 -2.85
C LYS A 116 -11.84 -47.44 -2.37
N ILE A 117 -11.94 -46.77 -1.21
CA ILE A 117 -13.21 -46.28 -0.68
C ILE A 117 -13.70 -45.10 -1.53
N LEU A 118 -12.81 -44.18 -1.91
CA LEU A 118 -13.15 -43.07 -2.79
C LEU A 118 -13.64 -43.54 -4.16
N GLU A 119 -12.99 -44.53 -4.77
CA GLU A 119 -13.41 -45.08 -6.05
C GLU A 119 -14.80 -45.70 -5.96
N LYS A 120 -15.04 -46.54 -4.94
CA LYS A 120 -16.36 -47.15 -4.71
C LYS A 120 -17.45 -46.09 -4.50
N MET A 121 -17.13 -44.98 -3.82
CA MET A 121 -18.05 -43.85 -3.67
C MET A 121 -18.34 -43.17 -5.01
N ARG A 122 -17.32 -42.98 -5.86
CA ARG A 122 -17.49 -42.41 -7.21
C ARG A 122 -18.33 -43.31 -8.10
N GLU A 123 -18.01 -44.60 -8.18
CA GLU A 123 -18.78 -45.59 -8.94
C GLU A 123 -20.25 -45.62 -8.53
N THR A 124 -20.51 -45.62 -7.21
CA THR A 124 -21.89 -45.60 -6.69
C THR A 124 -22.63 -44.31 -7.05
N ASN A 125 -21.95 -43.16 -7.04
CA ASN A 125 -22.55 -41.89 -7.43
C ASN A 125 -22.80 -41.80 -8.95
N LEU A 126 -21.88 -42.34 -9.77
CA LEU A 126 -22.04 -42.41 -11.22
C LEU A 126 -23.20 -43.33 -11.60
N ASP A 127 -23.32 -44.50 -10.98
CA ASP A 127 -24.43 -45.44 -11.19
C ASP A 127 -25.79 -44.80 -10.84
N ARG A 128 -25.89 -44.17 -9.65
CA ARG A 128 -27.17 -43.66 -9.15
C ARG A 128 -27.56 -42.28 -9.67
N TYR A 129 -26.57 -41.42 -9.92
CA TYR A 129 -26.79 -39.98 -10.15
C TYR A 129 -26.08 -39.46 -11.40
N GLN A 130 -25.38 -40.31 -12.17
CA GLN A 130 -24.69 -39.95 -13.41
C GLN A 130 -23.67 -38.79 -13.25
N CYS A 131 -23.18 -38.59 -12.03
CA CYS A 131 -22.17 -37.59 -11.70
C CYS A 131 -21.28 -38.11 -10.56
N GLU A 132 -20.02 -37.67 -10.51
CA GLU A 132 -19.06 -38.15 -9.51
C GLU A 132 -19.42 -37.73 -8.08
N ASN A 133 -20.10 -36.59 -7.95
CA ASN A 133 -20.55 -36.05 -6.68
C ASN A 133 -22.07 -35.84 -6.71
N ALA A 134 -22.79 -36.49 -5.79
CA ALA A 134 -24.24 -36.37 -5.68
C ALA A 134 -24.75 -34.92 -5.63
N MET A 135 -24.01 -33.98 -5.05
CA MET A 135 -24.40 -32.56 -5.00
C MET A 135 -24.33 -31.83 -6.35
N GLN A 136 -23.64 -32.41 -7.34
CA GLN A 136 -23.63 -31.92 -8.72
C GLN A 136 -24.85 -32.40 -9.50
N PHE A 137 -25.58 -33.38 -8.98
CA PHE A 137 -26.81 -33.85 -9.60
C PHE A 137 -27.83 -32.71 -9.67
N GLU A 138 -28.23 -32.37 -10.89
CA GLU A 138 -28.98 -31.14 -11.17
C GLU A 138 -30.32 -31.08 -10.39
N GLN A 139 -30.98 -32.21 -10.17
CA GLN A 139 -32.22 -32.25 -9.38
C GLN A 139 -32.00 -31.90 -7.91
N PHE A 140 -30.88 -32.31 -7.30
CA PHE A 140 -30.57 -31.96 -5.91
C PHE A 140 -30.20 -30.49 -5.79
N LYS A 141 -29.45 -29.97 -6.76
CA LYS A 141 -29.10 -28.56 -6.84
C LYS A 141 -30.34 -27.67 -6.97
N LYS A 142 -31.29 -28.03 -7.85
CA LYS A 142 -32.57 -27.32 -8.02
C LYS A 142 -33.40 -27.37 -6.74
N LYS A 143 -33.61 -28.54 -6.15
CA LYS A 143 -34.36 -28.67 -4.88
C LYS A 143 -33.73 -27.86 -3.74
N GLN A 144 -32.40 -27.83 -3.65
CA GLN A 144 -31.70 -27.00 -2.67
C GLN A 144 -31.98 -25.51 -2.90
N GLN A 145 -31.89 -25.05 -4.15
CA GLN A 145 -32.17 -23.66 -4.51
C GLN A 145 -33.63 -23.27 -4.27
N GLU A 146 -34.58 -24.15 -4.62
CA GLU A 146 -36.02 -23.97 -4.37
C GLU A 146 -36.29 -23.84 -2.87
N SER A 147 -35.78 -24.77 -2.04
CA SER A 147 -35.96 -24.70 -0.59
C SER A 147 -35.35 -23.44 0.05
N LEU A 148 -34.21 -22.97 -0.47
CA LEU A 148 -33.57 -21.74 -0.02
C LEU A 148 -34.37 -20.50 -0.44
N PHE A 149 -34.90 -20.52 -1.67
CA PHE A 149 -35.74 -19.45 -2.20
C PHE A 149 -37.09 -19.36 -1.48
N GLU A 150 -37.76 -20.49 -1.23
CA GLU A 150 -39.01 -20.55 -0.45
C GLU A 150 -38.82 -19.98 0.97
N LYS A 151 -37.68 -20.26 1.61
CA LYS A 151 -37.44 -19.88 2.99
C LYS A 151 -36.88 -18.45 3.15
N TYR A 152 -36.05 -18.00 2.22
CA TYR A 152 -35.28 -16.76 2.37
C TYR A 152 -35.37 -15.81 1.16
N GLY A 153 -36.10 -16.17 0.10
CA GLY A 153 -36.23 -15.38 -1.14
C GLY A 153 -34.95 -15.31 -1.98
N VAL A 154 -33.89 -16.03 -1.58
CA VAL A 154 -32.57 -16.01 -2.24
C VAL A 154 -32.04 -17.43 -2.38
N THR A 155 -31.28 -17.69 -3.44
CA THR A 155 -30.67 -19.00 -3.70
C THR A 155 -29.38 -19.23 -2.90
N ASN A 156 -28.85 -18.18 -2.27
CA ASN A 156 -27.72 -18.24 -1.35
C ASN A 156 -28.06 -17.52 -0.04
N PRO A 157 -28.03 -18.19 1.13
CA PRO A 157 -28.33 -17.59 2.43
C PRO A 157 -27.54 -16.32 2.75
N GLN A 158 -26.29 -16.20 2.28
CA GLN A 158 -25.45 -15.03 2.55
C GLN A 158 -25.85 -13.77 1.74
N GLN A 159 -26.74 -13.92 0.76
CA GLN A 159 -27.37 -12.80 0.07
C GLN A 159 -28.52 -12.19 0.89
N CYS A 160 -29.07 -12.95 1.85
CA CYS A 160 -30.05 -12.43 2.79
C CYS A 160 -29.33 -11.57 3.84
N GLU A 161 -29.72 -10.30 3.92
CA GLU A 161 -29.10 -9.33 4.84
C GLU A 161 -29.16 -9.80 6.30
N GLU A 162 -30.30 -10.35 6.72
CA GLU A 162 -30.52 -10.81 8.09
C GLU A 162 -29.51 -11.90 8.49
N ILE A 163 -29.26 -12.87 7.59
CA ILE A 163 -28.31 -13.97 7.83
C ILE A 163 -26.88 -13.45 7.86
N ARG A 164 -26.56 -12.51 6.97
CA ARG A 164 -25.24 -11.89 6.91
C ARG A 164 -24.95 -11.08 8.18
N MET A 165 -25.92 -10.30 8.65
CA MET A 165 -25.80 -9.53 9.90
C MET A 165 -25.61 -10.45 11.11
N LYS A 166 -26.45 -11.47 11.28
CA LYS A 166 -26.30 -12.47 12.36
C LYS A 166 -24.91 -13.14 12.36
N THR A 167 -24.37 -13.40 11.17
CA THR A 167 -23.03 -13.95 11.02
C THR A 167 -21.97 -12.96 11.52
N ASN A 168 -22.05 -11.69 11.10
CA ASN A 168 -21.12 -10.64 11.52
C ASN A 168 -21.20 -10.35 13.03
N ASP A 169 -22.41 -10.29 13.59
CA ASP A 169 -22.62 -10.03 15.02
C ASP A 169 -22.02 -11.14 15.88
N THR A 170 -22.18 -12.40 15.46
CA THR A 170 -21.54 -13.54 16.14
C THR A 170 -20.00 -13.46 16.09
N VAL A 171 -19.43 -12.99 14.97
CA VAL A 171 -17.97 -12.83 14.84
C VAL A 171 -17.47 -11.67 15.70
N ARG A 172 -18.21 -10.55 15.73
CA ARG A 172 -17.90 -9.40 16.59
C ARG A 172 -17.96 -9.76 18.07
N GLU A 173 -19.03 -10.45 18.48
CA GLU A 173 -19.21 -10.89 19.87
C GLU A 173 -18.06 -11.79 20.34
N LYS A 174 -17.63 -12.74 19.50
CA LYS A 174 -16.61 -13.73 19.88
C LYS A 174 -15.17 -13.28 19.68
N TYR A 175 -14.91 -12.41 18.69
CA TYR A 175 -13.55 -12.11 18.24
C TYR A 175 -13.25 -10.62 18.11
N GLY A 176 -14.23 -9.72 18.33
CA GLY A 176 -14.03 -8.27 18.27
C GLY A 176 -13.70 -7.71 16.88
N VAL A 177 -13.93 -8.48 15.81
CA VAL A 177 -13.64 -8.10 14.42
C VAL A 177 -14.86 -8.26 13.54
N ASP A 178 -14.94 -7.50 12.44
CA ASP A 178 -16.06 -7.59 11.49
C ASP A 178 -16.02 -8.87 10.66
N HIS A 179 -14.83 -9.38 10.39
CA HIS A 179 -14.63 -10.57 9.58
C HIS A 179 -13.63 -11.52 10.22
N ILE A 180 -13.98 -12.81 10.30
CA ILE A 180 -13.21 -13.82 11.05
C ILE A 180 -11.74 -13.91 10.63
N SER A 181 -11.42 -13.69 9.35
CA SER A 181 -10.03 -13.69 8.87
C SER A 181 -9.18 -12.51 9.38
N GLN A 182 -9.78 -11.49 9.98
CA GLN A 182 -9.08 -10.38 10.61
C GLN A 182 -8.68 -10.71 12.06
N ALA A 183 -9.30 -11.71 12.69
CA ALA A 183 -8.99 -12.09 14.05
C ALA A 183 -7.54 -12.60 14.14
N HIS A 184 -6.75 -12.02 15.04
CA HIS A 184 -5.33 -12.31 15.17
C HIS A 184 -5.05 -13.79 15.42
N CYS A 185 -5.84 -14.45 16.27
CA CYS A 185 -5.72 -15.90 16.53
C CYS A 185 -5.96 -16.75 15.27
N VAL A 186 -6.89 -16.36 14.40
CA VAL A 186 -7.18 -17.04 13.14
C VAL A 186 -6.04 -16.83 12.13
N GLN A 187 -5.46 -15.64 12.08
CA GLN A 187 -4.31 -15.34 11.21
C GLN A 187 -3.09 -16.17 11.59
N ILE A 188 -2.76 -16.23 12.90
CA ILE A 188 -1.68 -17.08 13.42
C ILE A 188 -1.95 -18.55 13.04
N LYS A 189 -3.16 -19.05 13.33
CA LYS A 189 -3.49 -20.46 13.06
C LYS A 189 -3.36 -20.83 11.58
N LYS A 190 -3.73 -19.93 10.67
CA LYS A 190 -3.56 -20.12 9.22
C LYS A 190 -2.08 -20.26 8.86
N ILE A 191 -1.22 -19.40 9.39
CA ILE A 191 0.22 -19.43 9.14
C ILE A 191 0.84 -20.70 9.72
N GLU A 192 0.56 -21.02 10.99
CA GLU A 192 1.04 -22.23 11.65
C GLU A 192 0.68 -23.50 10.86
N THR A 193 -0.56 -23.61 10.42
CA THR A 193 -1.03 -24.79 9.69
C THR A 193 -0.33 -24.90 8.33
N CYS A 194 -0.12 -23.77 7.63
CA CYS A 194 0.62 -23.78 6.37
C CYS A 194 2.09 -24.16 6.58
N LEU A 195 2.72 -23.64 7.64
CA LEU A 195 4.11 -23.97 8.02
C LEU A 195 4.24 -25.46 8.36
N GLN A 196 3.32 -26.01 9.16
CA GLN A 196 3.32 -27.43 9.54
C GLN A 196 3.17 -28.35 8.32
N ASN A 197 2.28 -28.00 7.38
CA ASN A 197 1.98 -28.87 6.24
C ASN A 197 2.97 -28.73 5.08
N SER A 198 3.60 -27.57 4.91
CA SER A 198 4.37 -27.26 3.70
C SER A 198 5.68 -26.52 3.94
N GLY A 199 5.97 -26.07 5.16
CA GLY A 199 7.15 -25.25 5.49
C GLY A 199 7.02 -23.77 5.08
N PHE A 200 5.91 -23.37 4.45
CA PHE A 200 5.69 -22.00 3.99
C PHE A 200 4.58 -21.30 4.78
N ALA A 201 4.72 -19.99 5.01
CA ALA A 201 3.72 -19.20 5.72
C ALA A 201 2.42 -18.98 4.92
N HIS A 202 2.49 -19.15 3.60
CA HIS A 202 1.35 -18.97 2.71
C HIS A 202 1.38 -19.94 1.52
N PRO A 203 0.24 -20.52 1.07
CA PRO A 203 0.21 -21.48 -0.03
C PRO A 203 0.78 -20.97 -1.36
N SER A 204 0.73 -19.66 -1.61
CA SER A 204 1.31 -19.08 -2.84
C SER A 204 2.83 -19.05 -2.87
N GLN A 205 3.50 -19.30 -1.74
CA GLN A 205 4.96 -19.40 -1.67
C GLN A 205 5.45 -20.81 -2.00
N ILE A 206 4.55 -21.80 -1.98
CA ILE A 206 4.87 -23.20 -2.28
C ILE A 206 5.23 -23.32 -3.78
N PRO A 207 6.44 -23.83 -4.12
CA PRO A 207 6.91 -23.87 -5.51
C PRO A 207 5.95 -24.56 -6.48
N TYR A 208 5.42 -25.74 -6.12
CA TYR A 208 4.46 -26.46 -6.96
C TYR A 208 3.15 -25.68 -7.20
N VAL A 209 2.68 -24.90 -6.21
CA VAL A 209 1.48 -24.05 -6.38
C VAL A 209 1.76 -22.88 -7.32
N GLN A 210 2.95 -22.31 -7.27
CA GLN A 210 3.37 -21.27 -8.22
C GLN A 210 3.43 -21.84 -9.64
N GLU A 211 3.97 -23.05 -9.80
CA GLU A 211 4.04 -23.71 -11.09
C GLU A 211 2.65 -24.02 -11.66
N LYS A 212 1.75 -24.60 -10.86
CA LYS A 212 0.36 -24.84 -11.27
C LYS A 212 -0.37 -23.58 -11.69
N LYS A 213 -0.10 -22.44 -11.03
CA LYS A 213 -0.64 -21.14 -11.44
C LYS A 213 -0.10 -20.69 -12.79
N ARG A 214 1.20 -20.84 -13.04
CA ARG A 214 1.83 -20.54 -14.34
C ARG A 214 1.26 -21.41 -15.44
N GLU A 215 1.24 -22.73 -15.26
CA GLU A 215 0.65 -23.69 -16.20
C GLU A 215 -0.80 -23.35 -16.55
N THR A 216 -1.62 -23.03 -15.55
CA THR A 216 -3.04 -22.69 -15.75
C THR A 216 -3.20 -21.38 -16.52
N THR A 217 -2.40 -20.38 -16.21
CA THR A 217 -2.42 -19.07 -16.86
C THR A 217 -1.96 -19.19 -18.32
N MET A 218 -0.89 -19.95 -18.57
CA MET A 218 -0.41 -20.30 -19.90
C MET A 218 -1.46 -21.06 -20.72
N ARG A 219 -2.09 -22.08 -20.14
CA ARG A 219 -3.14 -22.88 -20.79
C ARG A 219 -4.36 -22.03 -21.18
N ASN A 220 -4.77 -21.11 -20.31
CA ASN A 220 -5.98 -20.32 -20.54
C ASN A 220 -5.73 -19.10 -21.45
N TRP A 221 -4.56 -18.47 -21.35
CA TRP A 221 -4.33 -17.13 -21.91
C TRP A 221 -3.00 -16.95 -22.64
N GLY A 222 -2.18 -18.01 -22.76
CA GLY A 222 -0.91 -18.00 -23.50
C GLY A 222 0.20 -17.12 -22.90
N VAL A 223 0.00 -16.64 -21.67
CA VAL A 223 0.94 -15.75 -20.96
C VAL A 223 1.19 -16.27 -19.55
N GLU A 224 2.35 -15.97 -18.97
CA GLU A 224 2.69 -16.40 -17.61
C GLU A 224 1.89 -15.66 -16.54
N TYR A 225 1.52 -14.41 -16.83
CA TYR A 225 0.76 -13.55 -15.92
C TYR A 225 -0.49 -12.99 -16.59
N PRO A 226 -1.68 -13.02 -15.93
CA PRO A 226 -2.93 -12.62 -16.57
C PRO A 226 -2.92 -11.21 -17.16
N LEU A 227 -2.25 -10.26 -16.51
CA LEU A 227 -2.19 -8.86 -16.96
C LEU A 227 -1.27 -8.65 -18.17
N GLN A 228 -0.46 -9.63 -18.57
CA GLN A 228 0.27 -9.57 -19.84
C GLN A 228 -0.64 -9.79 -21.04
N ASN A 229 -1.80 -10.43 -20.85
CA ASN A 229 -2.76 -10.63 -21.92
C ASN A 229 -3.47 -9.28 -22.24
N PRO A 230 -3.40 -8.79 -23.50
CA PRO A 230 -3.98 -7.50 -23.87
C PRO A 230 -5.49 -7.39 -23.64
N GLN A 231 -6.25 -8.49 -23.80
CA GLN A 231 -7.69 -8.49 -23.60
C GLN A 231 -8.06 -8.32 -22.11
N ILE A 232 -7.28 -8.96 -21.22
CA ILE A 232 -7.46 -8.83 -19.77
C ILE A 232 -7.10 -7.41 -19.33
N MET A 233 -6.00 -6.85 -19.86
CA MET A 233 -5.60 -5.46 -19.57
C MET A 233 -6.66 -4.46 -20.03
N ALA A 234 -7.20 -4.62 -21.24
CA ALA A 234 -8.27 -3.77 -21.76
C ALA A 234 -9.54 -3.84 -20.90
N LYS A 235 -9.95 -5.05 -20.49
CA LYS A 235 -11.13 -5.24 -19.61
C LYS A 235 -10.93 -4.59 -18.25
N LYS A 236 -9.73 -4.67 -17.68
CA LYS A 236 -9.36 -4.01 -16.42
C LYS A 236 -9.41 -2.48 -16.56
N ASN A 237 -8.85 -1.92 -17.63
CA ASN A 237 -8.88 -0.48 -17.89
C ASN A 237 -10.33 0.02 -18.08
N LYS A 238 -11.13 -0.69 -18.90
CA LYS A 238 -12.55 -0.37 -19.08
C LYS A 238 -13.32 -0.33 -17.76
N THR A 239 -13.18 -1.38 -16.94
CA THR A 239 -13.88 -1.44 -15.63
C THR A 239 -13.46 -0.29 -14.71
N THR A 240 -12.19 0.09 -14.74
CA THR A 240 -11.67 1.20 -13.92
C THR A 240 -12.23 2.52 -14.42
N ASN A 241 -12.25 2.71 -15.75
CA ASN A 241 -12.80 3.90 -16.39
C ASN A 241 -14.32 4.04 -16.15
N ASP A 242 -15.08 2.96 -16.26
CA ASP A 242 -16.53 2.94 -16.00
C ASP A 242 -16.86 3.35 -14.55
N ARG A 243 -16.00 2.99 -13.58
CA ARG A 243 -16.21 3.29 -12.16
C ARG A 243 -15.66 4.65 -11.72
N HIS A 244 -14.57 5.09 -12.33
CA HIS A 244 -13.75 6.20 -11.81
C HIS A 244 -13.42 7.29 -12.85
N GLY A 245 -13.85 7.11 -14.11
CA GLY A 245 -13.60 8.04 -15.22
C GLY A 245 -12.15 8.12 -15.70
N VAL A 246 -11.28 7.22 -15.21
CA VAL A 246 -9.85 7.19 -15.50
C VAL A 246 -9.36 5.75 -15.62
N GLU A 247 -8.30 5.51 -16.38
CA GLU A 247 -7.70 4.17 -16.53
C GLU A 247 -6.92 3.72 -15.28
N TYR A 248 -6.45 4.68 -14.48
CA TYR A 248 -5.71 4.42 -13.24
C TYR A 248 -6.38 5.13 -12.07
N PRO A 249 -6.78 4.43 -10.99
CA PRO A 249 -7.58 5.03 -9.91
C PRO A 249 -6.96 6.27 -9.28
N LEU A 250 -5.63 6.34 -9.19
CA LEU A 250 -4.92 7.50 -8.62
C LEU A 250 -4.90 8.74 -9.53
N GLN A 251 -5.36 8.64 -10.78
CA GLN A 251 -5.62 9.81 -11.62
C GLN A 251 -6.92 10.53 -11.26
N ASN A 252 -7.83 9.85 -10.56
CA ASN A 252 -9.06 10.45 -10.07
C ASN A 252 -8.76 11.28 -8.81
N ASN A 253 -9.14 12.56 -8.83
CA ASN A 253 -8.83 13.51 -7.75
C ASN A 253 -9.48 13.12 -6.42
N ASP A 254 -10.70 12.58 -6.42
CA ASP A 254 -11.40 12.17 -5.19
C ASP A 254 -10.71 10.99 -4.52
N ILE A 255 -10.21 10.04 -5.33
CA ILE A 255 -9.43 8.90 -4.83
C ILE A 255 -8.08 9.37 -4.28
N MET A 256 -7.42 10.29 -4.98
CA MET A 256 -6.18 10.91 -4.52
C MET A 256 -6.38 11.62 -3.19
N GLU A 257 -7.48 12.37 -3.04
CA GLU A 257 -7.75 13.12 -1.81
C GLU A 257 -8.11 12.21 -0.63
N LYS A 258 -8.92 11.16 -0.85
CA LYS A 258 -9.17 10.14 0.19
C LYS A 258 -7.87 9.47 0.66
N LYS A 259 -6.96 9.18 -0.27
CA LYS A 259 -5.62 8.65 0.04
C LYS A 259 -4.81 9.68 0.85
N ASN A 260 -4.82 10.95 0.47
CA ASN A 260 -4.13 12.02 1.20
C ASN A 260 -4.68 12.20 2.62
N GLN A 261 -6.01 12.22 2.80
CA GLN A 261 -6.67 12.32 4.10
C GLN A 261 -6.26 11.16 5.02
N THR A 262 -6.25 9.93 4.50
CA THR A 262 -5.81 8.75 5.26
C THR A 262 -4.36 8.88 5.73
N MET A 263 -3.47 9.39 4.87
CA MET A 263 -2.07 9.61 5.23
C MET A 263 -1.91 10.71 6.29
N ARG A 264 -2.66 11.80 6.17
CA ARG A 264 -2.70 12.87 7.18
C ARG A 264 -3.16 12.34 8.54
N ILE A 265 -4.23 11.54 8.59
CA ILE A 265 -4.73 10.94 9.85
C ILE A 265 -3.68 10.05 10.51
N ARG A 266 -2.90 9.31 9.72
CA ARG A 266 -1.93 8.32 10.26
C ARG A 266 -0.56 8.89 10.57
N HIS A 267 -0.14 9.92 9.84
CA HIS A 267 1.25 10.39 9.81
C HIS A 267 1.41 11.91 9.85
N ASP A 268 0.31 12.67 9.94
CA ASP A 268 0.24 14.15 9.89
C ASP A 268 0.74 14.78 8.58
N VAL A 269 1.12 13.94 7.60
CA VAL A 269 1.64 14.37 6.29
C VAL A 269 1.00 13.53 5.18
N VAL A 270 0.93 14.08 3.97
CA VAL A 270 0.43 13.36 2.79
C VAL A 270 1.40 12.26 2.34
N TYR A 271 2.68 12.49 2.56
CA TYR A 271 3.75 11.61 2.14
C TYR A 271 4.49 11.09 3.38
N PRO A 272 4.35 9.80 3.74
CA PRO A 272 4.89 9.27 5.00
C PRO A 272 6.38 9.57 5.24
N GLN A 273 7.19 9.61 4.19
CA GLN A 273 8.62 9.96 4.26
C GLN A 273 8.90 11.40 4.73
N GLN A 274 7.90 12.28 4.72
CA GLN A 274 7.99 13.64 5.28
C GLN A 274 7.73 13.65 6.80
N SER A 275 7.16 12.58 7.35
CA SER A 275 6.89 12.49 8.79
C SER A 275 8.21 12.40 9.54
N SER A 276 8.41 13.31 10.48
CA SER A 276 9.61 13.35 11.31
C SER A 276 9.81 12.04 12.10
N ALA A 277 8.73 11.41 12.54
CA ALA A 277 8.75 10.12 13.22
C ALA A 277 9.29 9.00 12.32
N ILE A 278 8.85 8.97 11.05
CA ILE A 278 9.31 7.98 10.07
C ILE A 278 10.79 8.24 9.72
N GLN A 279 11.18 9.50 9.51
CA GLN A 279 12.57 9.85 9.23
C GLN A 279 13.51 9.41 10.35
N LYS A 280 13.17 9.68 11.62
CA LYS A 280 13.95 9.24 12.78
C LYS A 280 14.08 7.72 12.83
N LYS A 281 12.98 6.99 12.69
CA LYS A 281 13.00 5.52 12.67
C LYS A 281 13.85 4.97 11.53
N THR A 282 13.80 5.58 10.35
CA THR A 282 14.66 5.21 9.21
C THR A 282 16.13 5.44 9.53
N MET A 283 16.49 6.57 10.15
CA MET A 283 17.87 6.86 10.56
C MET A 283 18.37 5.87 11.62
N GLU A 284 17.57 5.58 12.64
CA GLU A 284 17.89 4.58 13.68
C GLU A 284 18.15 3.21 13.07
N THR A 285 17.28 2.76 12.16
CA THR A 285 17.43 1.47 11.47
C THR A 285 18.69 1.45 10.59
N ASN A 286 19.02 2.56 9.92
CA ASN A 286 20.22 2.65 9.11
C ASN A 286 21.49 2.66 9.96
N LYS A 287 21.48 3.33 11.12
CA LYS A 287 22.59 3.29 12.08
C LYS A 287 22.82 1.88 12.62
N GLU A 288 21.76 1.19 13.02
CA GLU A 288 21.83 -0.18 13.52
C GLU A 288 22.42 -1.14 12.49
N ARG A 289 21.98 -1.05 11.23
CA ARG A 289 22.38 -1.99 10.17
C ARG A 289 23.67 -1.65 9.46
N TYR A 290 23.96 -0.36 9.29
CA TYR A 290 25.02 0.12 8.40
C TYR A 290 25.97 1.13 9.06
N GLY A 291 25.75 1.50 10.32
CA GLY A 291 26.59 2.46 11.05
C GLY A 291 26.49 3.92 10.56
N VAL A 292 25.55 4.22 9.65
CA VAL A 292 25.40 5.54 9.00
C VAL A 292 23.95 5.99 9.00
N ASP A 293 23.69 7.31 8.95
CA ASP A 293 22.32 7.86 8.91
C ASP A 293 21.59 7.51 7.61
N HIS A 294 22.32 7.51 6.51
CA HIS A 294 21.80 7.21 5.18
C HIS A 294 22.56 6.07 4.54
N THR A 295 21.83 5.11 3.97
CA THR A 295 22.40 3.89 3.35
C THR A 295 23.52 4.18 2.35
N PHE A 296 23.39 5.24 1.54
CA PHE A 296 24.40 5.63 0.55
C PHE A 296 25.63 6.35 1.13
N GLN A 297 25.70 6.58 2.44
CA GLN A 297 26.94 6.99 3.10
C GLN A 297 27.85 5.79 3.39
N SER A 298 27.29 4.58 3.51
CA SER A 298 28.05 3.36 3.72
C SER A 298 28.91 3.06 2.51
N GLU A 299 30.22 2.93 2.72
CA GLU A 299 31.18 2.70 1.64
C GLU A 299 30.97 1.32 0.98
N GLU A 300 30.53 0.32 1.75
CA GLU A 300 30.18 -0.99 1.22
C GLU A 300 29.02 -0.92 0.23
N ILE A 301 27.97 -0.15 0.56
CA ILE A 301 26.79 0.02 -0.31
C ILE A 301 27.15 0.79 -1.57
N LYS A 302 27.99 1.82 -1.47
CA LYS A 302 28.50 2.55 -2.64
C LYS A 302 29.28 1.62 -3.56
N ARG A 303 30.20 0.80 -3.02
CA ARG A 303 30.99 -0.14 -3.81
C ARG A 303 30.11 -1.15 -4.54
N LYS A 304 29.14 -1.77 -3.86
CA LYS A 304 28.18 -2.71 -4.48
C LYS A 304 27.35 -2.07 -5.60
N ARG A 305 26.92 -0.82 -5.41
CA ARG A 305 26.24 -0.04 -6.45
C ARG A 305 27.15 0.15 -7.66
N ASP A 306 28.39 0.56 -7.44
CA ASP A 306 29.35 0.85 -8.50
C ASP A 306 29.72 -0.40 -9.29
N GLU A 307 29.98 -1.53 -8.61
CA GLU A 307 30.18 -2.84 -9.22
C GLU A 307 28.99 -3.21 -10.13
N THR A 308 27.75 -3.05 -9.65
CA THR A 308 26.54 -3.36 -10.42
C THR A 308 26.38 -2.45 -11.64
N MET A 309 26.72 -1.17 -11.51
CA MET A 309 26.61 -0.21 -12.62
C MET A 309 27.72 -0.43 -13.65
N LEU A 310 28.93 -0.76 -13.22
CA LEU A 310 30.04 -1.14 -14.09
C LEU A 310 29.74 -2.42 -14.86
N ASP A 311 29.20 -3.45 -14.20
CA ASP A 311 28.79 -4.71 -14.83
C ASP A 311 27.73 -4.49 -15.93
N LYS A 312 26.72 -3.66 -15.66
CA LYS A 312 25.60 -3.44 -16.60
C LYS A 312 25.89 -2.42 -17.69
N TYR A 313 26.60 -1.35 -17.35
CA TYR A 313 26.67 -0.15 -18.18
C TYR A 313 28.11 0.29 -18.48
N ASN A 314 29.11 -0.39 -17.93
CA ASN A 314 30.53 -0.01 -18.01
C ASN A 314 30.81 1.43 -17.55
N THR A 315 29.97 1.95 -16.66
CA THR A 315 30.09 3.27 -16.01
C THR A 315 29.40 3.22 -14.65
N ILE A 316 29.89 3.99 -13.67
CA ILE A 316 29.25 4.12 -12.36
C ILE A 316 27.94 4.92 -12.41
N TYR A 317 27.70 5.66 -13.49
CA TYR A 317 26.48 6.46 -13.69
C TYR A 317 25.78 6.03 -14.98
N ALA A 318 24.68 5.28 -14.86
CA ALA A 318 23.93 4.75 -16.01
C ALA A 318 23.57 5.82 -17.06
N LEU A 319 23.25 7.05 -16.65
CA LEU A 319 22.91 8.13 -17.58
C LEU A 319 24.10 8.68 -18.41
N GLN A 320 25.33 8.28 -18.08
CA GLN A 320 26.53 8.55 -18.86
C GLN A 320 26.81 7.42 -19.87
N ALA A 321 26.15 6.27 -19.74
CA ALA A 321 26.31 5.16 -20.67
C ALA A 321 25.81 5.58 -22.06
N PRO A 322 26.58 5.33 -23.14
CA PRO A 322 26.21 5.74 -24.49
C PRO A 322 24.82 5.26 -24.92
N GLU A 323 24.45 4.03 -24.56
CA GLU A 323 23.13 3.45 -24.83
C GLU A 323 21.99 4.20 -24.13
N CYS A 324 22.17 4.61 -22.87
CA CYS A 324 21.18 5.35 -22.11
C CYS A 324 21.02 6.77 -22.66
N ILE A 325 22.12 7.41 -23.06
CA ILE A 325 22.11 8.72 -23.72
C ILE A 325 21.35 8.64 -25.04
N GLN A 326 21.62 7.61 -25.84
CA GLN A 326 20.99 7.41 -27.14
C GLN A 326 19.49 7.16 -27.02
N LYS A 327 19.10 6.24 -26.13
CA LYS A 327 17.68 5.93 -25.85
C LYS A 327 16.91 7.16 -25.34
N LYS A 328 17.54 8.00 -24.52
CA LYS A 328 16.97 9.28 -24.07
C LYS A 328 16.73 10.23 -25.24
N LYS A 329 17.68 10.36 -26.17
CA LYS A 329 17.54 11.19 -27.38
C LYS A 329 16.41 10.70 -28.27
N GLU A 330 16.35 9.41 -28.55
CA GLU A 330 15.29 8.79 -29.37
C GLU A 330 13.90 9.02 -28.78
N THR A 331 13.76 8.82 -27.47
CA THR A 331 12.49 9.07 -26.77
C THR A 331 12.07 10.53 -26.85
N ASN A 332 13.00 11.46 -26.69
CA ASN A 332 12.72 12.89 -26.82
C ASN A 332 12.40 13.29 -28.26
N LEU A 333 13.08 12.71 -29.26
CA LEU A 333 12.78 12.92 -30.68
C LEU A 333 11.37 12.44 -31.01
N LEU A 334 10.98 11.25 -30.57
CA LEU A 334 9.63 10.72 -30.78
C LEU A 334 8.55 11.61 -30.14
N ARG A 335 8.81 12.11 -28.93
CA ARG A 335 7.82 12.85 -28.15
C ARG A 335 7.74 14.33 -28.48
N TYR A 336 8.87 14.94 -28.82
CA TYR A 336 9.04 16.40 -28.91
C TYR A 336 9.66 16.87 -30.22
N GLY A 337 10.09 15.97 -31.11
CA GLY A 337 10.79 16.30 -32.36
C GLY A 337 12.21 16.85 -32.18
N VAL A 338 12.71 16.95 -30.94
CA VAL A 338 14.04 17.47 -30.60
C VAL A 338 14.76 16.53 -29.64
N PRO A 339 16.10 16.44 -29.67
CA PRO A 339 16.86 15.49 -28.84
C PRO A 339 16.80 15.81 -27.35
N TYR A 340 16.50 17.06 -26.99
CA TYR A 340 16.41 17.51 -25.60
C TYR A 340 15.16 18.36 -25.39
N ALA A 341 14.40 18.03 -24.33
CA ALA A 341 13.19 18.77 -23.98
C ALA A 341 13.43 20.28 -23.73
N SER A 342 14.62 20.67 -23.30
CA SER A 342 15.02 22.08 -23.13
C SER A 342 15.11 22.87 -24.44
N MET A 343 15.16 22.18 -25.60
CA MET A 343 15.15 22.83 -26.91
C MET A 343 13.72 23.17 -27.37
N VAL A 344 12.70 22.56 -26.77
CA VAL A 344 11.29 22.83 -27.09
C VAL A 344 10.96 24.26 -26.67
N GLU A 345 10.40 25.05 -27.59
CA GLU A 345 10.18 26.47 -27.37
C GLU A 345 9.20 26.75 -26.21
N SER A 346 8.15 25.94 -26.08
CA SER A 346 7.21 26.04 -24.95
C SER A 346 7.88 25.75 -23.60
N VAL A 347 8.86 24.84 -23.57
CA VAL A 347 9.65 24.54 -22.36
C VAL A 347 10.59 25.70 -22.03
N LYS A 348 11.29 26.26 -23.03
CA LYS A 348 12.13 27.46 -22.83
C LYS A 348 11.34 28.63 -22.28
N LYS A 349 10.16 28.90 -22.87
CA LYS A 349 9.27 29.96 -22.40
C LYS A 349 8.86 29.73 -20.95
N LYS A 350 8.36 28.53 -20.62
CA LYS A 350 7.98 28.18 -19.25
C LYS A 350 9.14 28.33 -18.25
N MET A 351 10.36 27.97 -18.65
CA MET A 351 11.55 28.16 -17.80
C MET A 351 11.80 29.65 -17.52
N LYS A 352 11.72 30.52 -18.54
CA LYS A 352 11.87 31.97 -18.38
C LYS A 352 10.74 32.58 -17.52
N ASP A 353 9.49 32.20 -17.78
CA ASP A 353 8.32 32.70 -17.05
C ASP A 353 8.41 32.35 -15.56
N THR A 354 8.77 31.09 -15.25
CA THR A 354 8.95 30.64 -13.85
C THR A 354 10.10 31.37 -13.16
N MET A 355 11.19 31.64 -13.88
CA MET A 355 12.34 32.37 -13.34
C MET A 355 11.97 33.82 -13.05
N MET A 356 11.22 34.47 -13.95
CA MET A 356 10.75 35.84 -13.79
C MET A 356 9.77 35.95 -12.63
N GLU A 357 8.80 35.02 -12.52
CA GLU A 357 7.82 34.99 -11.43
C GLU A 357 8.47 34.84 -10.05
N ARG A 358 9.48 33.98 -9.92
CA ARG A 358 10.09 33.66 -8.63
C ARG A 358 11.22 34.60 -8.23
N TYR A 359 11.97 35.12 -9.20
CA TYR A 359 13.23 35.81 -8.94
C TYR A 359 13.39 37.12 -9.72
N GLY A 360 12.39 37.56 -10.50
CA GLY A 360 12.42 38.82 -11.24
C GLY A 360 13.48 38.89 -12.34
N ALA A 361 13.96 37.73 -12.81
CA ALA A 361 14.99 37.64 -13.85
C ALA A 361 14.69 36.51 -14.83
N THR A 362 15.16 36.60 -16.07
CA THR A 362 14.99 35.55 -17.08
C THR A 362 16.09 34.49 -17.05
N ASN A 363 17.18 34.76 -16.35
CA ASN A 363 18.39 33.92 -16.27
C ASN A 363 18.89 33.86 -14.82
N PRO A 364 19.25 32.67 -14.29
CA PRO A 364 19.88 32.54 -12.97
C PRO A 364 21.07 33.46 -12.72
N SER A 365 21.97 33.65 -13.69
CA SER A 365 23.13 34.52 -13.50
C SER A 365 22.77 36.00 -13.40
N HIS A 366 21.54 36.39 -13.77
CA HIS A 366 21.05 37.76 -13.60
C HIS A 366 20.53 38.02 -12.18
N VAL A 367 20.48 37.00 -11.32
CA VAL A 367 20.11 37.10 -9.90
C VAL A 367 21.39 37.19 -9.07
N PRO A 368 21.63 38.30 -8.33
CA PRO A 368 22.87 38.50 -7.59
C PRO A 368 23.18 37.38 -6.60
N GLU A 369 22.18 36.87 -5.87
CA GLU A 369 22.34 35.78 -4.91
C GLU A 369 22.88 34.50 -5.57
N PHE A 370 22.43 34.21 -6.79
CA PHE A 370 22.86 33.03 -7.54
C PHE A 370 24.25 33.24 -8.11
N MET A 371 24.57 34.46 -8.56
CA MET A 371 25.91 34.82 -9.02
C MET A 371 26.94 34.70 -7.88
N GLU A 372 26.65 35.22 -6.68
CA GLU A 372 27.53 35.07 -5.52
C GLU A 372 27.75 33.61 -5.14
N LYS A 373 26.67 32.80 -5.17
CA LYS A 373 26.76 31.36 -4.89
C LYS A 373 27.60 30.62 -5.92
N GLN A 374 27.51 31.02 -7.20
CA GLN A 374 28.34 30.48 -8.26
C GLN A 374 29.82 30.85 -8.03
N LEU A 375 30.11 32.12 -7.74
CA LEU A 375 31.46 32.62 -7.49
C LEU A 375 32.10 32.03 -6.23
N LYS A 376 31.33 31.60 -5.22
CA LYS A 376 31.87 30.97 -4.00
C LYS A 376 32.73 29.74 -4.29
N ASN A 377 32.41 29.00 -5.35
CA ASN A 377 33.13 27.78 -5.73
C ASN A 377 34.13 28.01 -6.87
N CYS A 378 34.18 29.21 -7.44
CA CYS A 378 35.06 29.57 -8.54
C CYS A 378 36.27 30.34 -7.99
N TRP A 379 37.47 29.77 -8.13
CA TRP A 379 38.76 30.36 -7.75
C TRP A 379 39.00 30.59 -6.25
N THR A 380 40.27 30.58 -5.86
CA THR A 380 40.69 30.77 -4.46
C THR A 380 40.48 32.23 -4.05
N LYS A 381 39.58 32.47 -3.09
CA LYS A 381 39.41 33.78 -2.44
C LYS A 381 40.57 34.05 -1.47
N LYS A 382 40.92 35.32 -1.32
CA LYS A 382 41.92 35.82 -0.37
C LYS A 382 41.22 36.74 0.63
N ASP A 383 41.58 36.60 1.89
CA ASP A 383 41.13 37.52 2.93
C ASP A 383 41.88 38.85 2.78
N TYR A 384 41.13 39.94 2.78
CA TYR A 384 41.65 41.30 2.76
C TYR A 384 41.11 42.05 3.97
N VAL A 385 41.99 42.68 4.73
CA VAL A 385 41.64 43.48 5.92
C VAL A 385 41.55 44.93 5.49
N LEU A 386 40.35 45.50 5.54
CA LEU A 386 40.11 46.90 5.24
C LEU A 386 40.71 47.83 6.32
N PRO A 387 40.92 49.12 6.03
CA PRO A 387 41.34 50.11 7.02
C PRO A 387 40.46 50.16 8.29
N SER A 388 39.15 49.89 8.14
CA SER A 388 38.21 49.75 9.26
C SER A 388 38.43 48.51 10.15
N GLY A 389 39.27 47.56 9.73
CA GLY A 389 39.45 46.26 10.35
C GLY A 389 38.45 45.18 9.89
N MET A 390 37.50 45.52 9.02
CA MET A 390 36.58 44.55 8.43
C MET A 390 37.30 43.62 7.44
N ILE A 391 37.01 42.32 7.49
CA ILE A 391 37.56 41.33 6.57
C ILE A 391 36.59 41.12 5.41
N ILE A 392 37.08 41.29 4.18
CA ILE A 392 36.36 40.96 2.95
C ILE A 392 37.12 39.90 2.15
N HIS A 393 36.41 39.19 1.28
CA HIS A 393 36.99 38.08 0.49
C HIS A 393 37.03 38.44 -0.99
N LEU A 394 38.23 38.61 -1.53
CA LEU A 394 38.51 39.07 -2.89
C LEU A 394 39.16 37.98 -3.75
N GLN A 395 39.12 38.12 -5.08
CA GLN A 395 39.69 37.17 -6.02
C GLN A 395 40.77 37.79 -6.91
N GLY A 396 41.66 36.94 -7.45
CA GLY A 396 42.65 37.36 -8.45
C GLY A 396 43.53 38.54 -8.01
N TYR A 397 43.46 39.63 -8.78
CA TYR A 397 44.20 40.88 -8.60
C TYR A 397 43.37 41.98 -7.89
N GLU A 398 42.12 41.70 -7.52
CA GLU A 398 41.25 42.64 -6.81
C GLU A 398 41.86 43.22 -5.52
N PRO A 399 42.66 42.49 -4.71
CA PRO A 399 43.34 43.08 -3.55
C PRO A 399 44.26 44.27 -3.90
N PHE A 400 44.97 44.18 -5.03
CA PHE A 400 45.90 45.24 -5.45
C PHE A 400 45.15 46.44 -6.00
N ALA A 401 44.04 46.20 -6.73
CA ALA A 401 43.13 47.26 -7.14
C ALA A 401 42.53 48.00 -5.94
N LEU A 402 42.18 47.27 -4.89
CA LEU A 402 41.65 47.88 -3.69
C LEU A 402 42.72 48.71 -2.94
N ASP A 403 43.98 48.26 -2.89
CA ASP A 403 45.09 49.04 -2.35
C ASP A 403 45.30 50.35 -3.14
N ASP A 404 45.28 50.27 -4.48
CA ASP A 404 45.41 51.45 -5.34
C ASP A 404 44.26 52.45 -5.11
N LEU A 405 43.01 51.97 -5.01
CA LEU A 405 41.85 52.80 -4.71
C LEU A 405 41.93 53.47 -3.34
N LEU A 406 42.27 52.71 -2.30
CA LEU A 406 42.28 53.21 -0.92
C LEU A 406 43.46 54.14 -0.64
N TYR A 407 44.66 53.79 -1.07
CA TYR A 407 45.89 54.45 -0.62
C TYR A 407 46.52 55.37 -1.67
N ARG A 408 46.41 55.04 -2.96
CA ARG A 408 46.97 55.86 -4.04
C ARG A 408 45.98 56.92 -4.51
N GLU A 409 44.71 56.56 -4.67
CA GLU A 409 43.64 57.47 -5.08
C GLU A 409 42.89 58.11 -3.90
N ASN A 410 43.12 57.62 -2.68
CA ASN A 410 42.52 58.12 -1.45
C ASN A 410 40.97 58.10 -1.48
N VAL A 411 40.39 57.05 -2.08
CA VAL A 411 38.95 56.81 -2.09
C VAL A 411 38.51 56.36 -0.72
N ALA A 412 37.42 56.93 -0.19
CA ALA A 412 36.90 56.55 1.11
C ALA A 412 36.37 55.11 1.10
N GLU A 413 36.78 54.30 2.07
CA GLU A 413 36.41 52.87 2.17
C GLU A 413 34.89 52.65 2.07
N LYS A 414 34.09 53.48 2.76
CA LYS A 414 32.63 53.38 2.79
C LYS A 414 31.96 53.59 1.41
N ASP A 415 32.67 54.19 0.46
CA ASP A 415 32.14 54.46 -0.87
C ASP A 415 32.39 53.28 -1.83
N ILE A 416 33.25 52.32 -1.46
CA ILE A 416 33.66 51.18 -2.30
C ILE A 416 32.76 49.97 -2.02
N LEU A 417 31.98 49.58 -3.02
CA LEU A 417 31.09 48.42 -2.99
C LEU A 417 31.67 47.29 -3.85
N SER A 418 31.82 46.10 -3.28
CA SER A 418 32.33 44.90 -3.98
C SER A 418 31.30 43.75 -4.04
N ASN A 419 30.23 43.84 -3.25
CA ASN A 419 29.18 42.84 -3.24
C ASN A 419 28.32 42.94 -4.50
N LYS A 420 28.04 41.82 -5.17
CA LYS A 420 27.31 41.81 -6.45
C LYS A 420 25.85 42.27 -6.33
N LYS A 421 25.30 42.32 -5.11
CA LYS A 421 23.97 42.90 -4.82
C LYS A 421 23.96 44.43 -4.83
N ASP A 422 25.09 45.03 -4.50
CA ASP A 422 25.21 46.46 -4.21
C ASP A 422 25.85 47.24 -5.37
N VAL A 423 26.53 46.55 -6.29
CA VAL A 423 27.05 47.14 -7.53
C VAL A 423 25.95 47.35 -8.58
N PRO A 424 26.11 48.33 -9.50
CA PRO A 424 25.16 48.57 -10.57
C PRO A 424 25.02 47.35 -11.50
N ARG A 425 23.79 47.16 -11.99
CA ARG A 425 23.45 46.11 -12.96
C ARG A 425 23.60 46.64 -14.37
N ILE A 426 24.70 46.28 -15.04
CA ILE A 426 25.02 46.78 -16.38
C ILE A 426 24.63 45.72 -17.41
N PHE A 427 23.55 45.97 -18.16
CA PHE A 427 23.12 45.09 -19.24
C PHE A 427 23.85 45.42 -20.53
N TRP A 428 24.33 44.39 -21.24
CA TRP A 428 24.96 44.51 -22.54
C TRP A 428 24.49 43.40 -23.47
N TYR A 429 24.58 43.62 -24.78
CA TYR A 429 24.11 42.67 -25.79
C TYR A 429 25.29 42.17 -26.63
N ASP A 430 25.34 40.86 -26.89
CA ASP A 430 26.29 40.29 -27.82
C ASP A 430 25.85 40.47 -29.28
N GLU A 431 26.71 40.07 -30.23
CA GLU A 431 26.46 40.20 -31.67
C GLU A 431 25.22 39.46 -32.16
N LYS A 432 24.74 38.47 -31.40
CA LYS A 432 23.53 37.70 -31.69
C LYS A 432 22.29 38.30 -31.03
N GLY A 433 22.42 39.48 -30.41
CA GLY A 433 21.36 40.17 -29.68
C GLY A 433 21.00 39.50 -28.36
N LYS A 434 21.85 38.63 -27.82
CA LYS A 434 21.61 38.00 -26.52
C LYS A 434 22.00 38.98 -25.42
N GLU A 435 21.08 39.18 -24.47
CA GLU A 435 21.30 39.98 -23.28
C GLU A 435 22.21 39.26 -22.27
N HIS A 436 23.14 40.02 -21.71
CA HIS A 436 24.03 39.60 -20.62
C HIS A 436 24.02 40.67 -19.53
N LEU A 437 24.17 40.24 -18.28
CA LEU A 437 24.33 41.14 -17.15
C LEU A 437 25.78 41.12 -16.67
N HIS A 438 26.39 42.30 -16.57
CA HIS A 438 27.71 42.49 -16.01
C HIS A 438 27.62 43.05 -14.59
N TYR A 439 28.29 42.37 -13.66
CA TYR A 439 28.59 42.87 -12.33
C TYR A 439 30.05 43.25 -12.26
N VAL A 440 30.32 44.52 -11.99
CA VAL A 440 31.68 45.07 -11.85
C VAL A 440 32.35 44.54 -10.59
N ASP A 441 33.69 44.62 -10.55
CA ASP A 441 34.47 44.18 -9.39
C ASP A 441 34.33 45.15 -8.21
N PHE A 442 34.47 46.46 -8.49
CA PHE A 442 34.20 47.51 -7.51
C PHE A 442 33.33 48.62 -8.09
N PHE A 443 32.48 49.20 -7.26
CA PHE A 443 31.71 50.41 -7.56
C PHE A 443 31.91 51.46 -6.48
N ILE A 444 32.28 52.67 -6.91
CA ILE A 444 32.59 53.80 -6.04
C ILE A 444 31.40 54.76 -6.09
N THR A 445 30.59 54.74 -5.05
CA THR A 445 29.29 55.43 -5.01
C THR A 445 29.42 56.95 -5.11
N SER A 446 30.41 57.55 -4.44
CA SER A 446 30.65 58.99 -4.45
C SER A 446 31.09 59.54 -5.81
N GLN A 447 31.62 58.70 -6.68
CA GLN A 447 32.17 59.06 -8.00
C GLN A 447 31.30 58.55 -9.15
N ASN A 448 30.26 57.76 -8.84
CA ASN A 448 29.46 57.01 -9.82
C ASN A 448 30.35 56.21 -10.78
N ARG A 449 31.41 55.59 -10.23
CA ARG A 449 32.53 55.00 -10.99
C ARG A 449 32.64 53.49 -10.76
N CYS A 450 32.64 52.75 -11.85
CA CYS A 450 32.87 51.32 -11.91
C CYS A 450 34.36 51.03 -12.15
N VAL A 451 34.89 50.04 -11.46
CA VAL A 451 36.26 49.56 -11.66
C VAL A 451 36.21 48.06 -11.93
N GLU A 452 36.66 47.67 -13.12
CA GLU A 452 36.82 46.27 -13.53
C GLU A 452 38.29 45.89 -13.47
N VAL A 453 38.62 44.81 -12.76
CA VAL A 453 39.99 44.37 -12.55
C VAL A 453 40.32 43.24 -13.53
N LYS A 454 41.41 43.42 -14.27
CA LYS A 454 41.94 42.40 -15.19
C LYS A 454 43.43 42.18 -14.97
N SER A 455 43.86 40.97 -15.25
CA SER A 455 45.26 40.72 -15.59
C SER A 455 45.48 41.00 -17.08
N ILE A 456 46.73 41.25 -17.48
CA ILE A 456 47.12 41.34 -18.89
C ILE A 456 46.57 40.16 -19.70
N PHE A 457 46.73 38.93 -19.19
CA PHE A 457 46.27 37.71 -19.86
C PHE A 457 44.75 37.68 -20.07
N THR A 458 43.99 37.98 -19.01
CA THR A 458 42.51 37.95 -19.07
C THR A 458 41.93 39.09 -19.90
N LEU A 459 42.61 40.25 -19.95
CA LEU A 459 42.17 41.34 -20.82
C LEU A 459 42.33 40.93 -22.28
N PHE A 460 43.50 40.44 -22.69
CA PHE A 460 43.72 40.03 -24.08
C PHE A 460 42.83 38.87 -24.53
N ALA A 461 42.41 37.99 -23.62
CA ALA A 461 41.51 36.89 -23.95
C ALA A 461 40.08 37.37 -24.29
N ASP A 462 39.59 38.42 -23.61
CA ASP A 462 38.20 38.87 -23.67
C ASP A 462 38.08 40.38 -23.98
N GLU A 463 39.05 40.96 -24.67
CA GLU A 463 39.24 42.41 -24.81
C GLU A 463 37.97 43.10 -25.32
N GLU A 464 37.43 42.60 -26.42
CA GLU A 464 36.23 43.12 -27.06
C GLU A 464 35.01 43.10 -26.12
N ILE A 465 34.88 42.05 -25.31
CA ILE A 465 33.78 41.91 -24.35
C ILE A 465 33.94 42.91 -23.21
N VAL A 466 35.17 43.11 -22.72
CA VAL A 466 35.46 44.09 -21.66
C VAL A 466 35.11 45.51 -22.15
N TYR A 467 35.49 45.86 -23.37
CA TYR A 467 35.13 47.17 -23.93
C TYR A 467 33.62 47.31 -24.19
N LYS A 468 32.93 46.26 -24.64
CA LYS A 468 31.45 46.29 -24.76
C LYS A 468 30.76 46.57 -23.42
N LYS A 469 31.24 45.97 -22.32
CA LYS A 469 30.74 46.24 -20.97
C LYS A 469 31.00 47.69 -20.56
N LYS A 470 32.20 48.21 -20.84
CA LYS A 470 32.55 49.62 -20.62
C LYS A 470 31.60 50.56 -21.36
N THR A 471 31.42 50.38 -22.66
CA THR A 471 30.50 51.19 -23.47
C THR A 471 29.07 51.13 -22.92
N ALA A 472 28.60 49.96 -22.48
CA ALA A 472 27.26 49.80 -21.91
C ALA A 472 27.09 50.54 -20.56
N ALA A 473 28.14 50.51 -19.72
CA ALA A 473 28.15 51.25 -18.46
C ALA A 473 28.16 52.76 -18.69
N GLU A 474 29.00 53.25 -19.60
CA GLU A 474 29.10 54.66 -19.97
C GLU A 474 27.80 55.17 -20.59
N ALA A 475 27.16 54.39 -21.45
CA ALA A 475 25.83 54.70 -21.98
C ALA A 475 24.75 54.78 -20.90
N SER A 476 24.95 54.10 -19.76
CA SER A 476 24.08 54.17 -18.59
C SER A 476 24.45 55.33 -17.63
N GLY A 477 25.41 56.18 -18.01
CA GLY A 477 25.85 57.35 -17.23
C GLY A 477 26.87 57.04 -16.13
N LEU A 478 27.47 55.85 -16.12
CA LEU A 478 28.49 55.46 -15.16
C LEU A 478 29.89 55.77 -15.71
N GLN A 479 30.81 56.21 -14.86
CA GLN A 479 32.24 56.20 -15.20
C GLN A 479 32.73 54.76 -15.13
N TYR A 480 33.65 54.35 -16.01
CA TYR A 480 34.09 52.94 -16.07
C TYR A 480 35.58 52.83 -16.41
N ASP A 481 36.35 52.37 -15.42
CA ASP A 481 37.78 52.16 -15.51
C ASP A 481 38.11 50.66 -15.56
N ILE A 482 39.16 50.32 -16.32
CA ILE A 482 39.67 48.96 -16.43
C ILE A 482 41.08 48.96 -15.83
N TYR A 483 41.24 48.34 -14.67
CA TYR A 483 42.53 48.28 -13.99
C TYR A 483 43.24 47.02 -14.43
N VAL A 484 44.41 47.17 -15.06
CA VAL A 484 45.15 46.04 -15.62
C VAL A 484 46.44 45.82 -14.87
N TYR A 485 46.61 44.63 -14.31
CA TYR A 485 47.80 44.23 -13.55
C TYR A 485 48.66 43.25 -14.33
N ASP A 486 49.98 43.46 -14.26
CA ASP A 486 50.97 42.53 -14.77
C ASP A 486 51.24 41.37 -13.80
N GLY A 487 52.07 40.40 -14.22
CA GLY A 487 52.48 39.27 -13.37
C GLY A 487 53.31 39.67 -12.13
N LYS A 488 53.83 40.90 -12.09
CA LYS A 488 54.52 41.49 -10.93
C LYS A 488 53.57 42.28 -10.03
N LYS A 489 52.26 42.26 -10.32
CA LYS A 489 51.20 42.94 -9.56
C LYS A 489 51.33 44.46 -9.61
N GLN A 490 51.90 45.00 -10.69
CA GLN A 490 51.96 46.43 -10.94
C GLN A 490 50.82 46.83 -11.89
N MET A 491 50.14 47.93 -11.56
CA MET A 491 49.11 48.49 -12.42
C MET A 491 49.76 49.08 -13.68
N MET A 492 49.28 48.64 -14.83
CA MET A 492 49.70 49.11 -16.14
C MET A 492 48.76 50.22 -16.58
N VAL A 493 49.33 51.31 -17.11
CA VAL A 493 48.56 52.32 -17.84
C VAL A 493 48.50 51.84 -19.29
N LEU A 494 47.30 51.51 -19.75
CA LEU A 494 47.04 51.04 -21.12
C LEU A 494 46.40 52.14 -21.96
#